data_AF-A0A969L4C1-F1
#
_entry.id   AF-A0A969L4C1-F1
#
_cell.length_a   1.000
_cell.length_b   1.000
_cell.length_c   1.000
_cell.angle_alpha   90.00
_cell.angle_beta   90.00
_cell.angle_gamma   90.00
#
_symmetry.space_group_name_H-M   'P 1'
#
loop_
_entity.id
_entity.type
_entity.pdbx_description
1 polymer ?
#
loop_
_entity_poly.entity_id
_entity_poly.type
_entity_poly.pdbx_seq_one_letter_code
_entity_poly.pdbx_strand_id
1 'polypeptide(L)'
;MQDFDIKKVLDKIRNTRKEKGISQAEVGNMLGISQKGYADIENGKNALKVEAFFKILKFLEIDILQNGSTSADETSLITLNPDFLVQYIKDDLTEKKNIKEEIESIKKGQEEIKSLLTKLLDQKNSQDQQNQDEED
;
A
#
# COMPACT_ATOMS: atom_id res chain seq x y z
N MET A 1 -9.09 -12.37 11.03
CA MET A 1 -8.81 -11.97 9.63
C MET A 1 -10.12 -12.15 8.89
N GLN A 2 -10.70 -11.11 8.28
CA GLN A 2 -11.89 -11.33 7.45
C GLN A 2 -11.45 -12.17 6.24
N ASP A 3 -12.05 -13.35 6.07
CA ASP A 3 -11.89 -14.11 4.84
C ASP A 3 -12.48 -13.28 3.70
N PHE A 4 -11.62 -12.81 2.81
CA PHE A 4 -12.03 -12.12 1.59
C PHE A 4 -12.73 -13.14 0.70
N ASP A 5 -14.07 -13.10 0.67
CA ASP A 5 -14.87 -14.07 -0.04
C ASP A 5 -14.84 -13.78 -1.56
N ILE A 6 -13.95 -14.46 -2.27
CA ILE A 6 -13.82 -14.41 -3.74
C ILE A 6 -15.17 -14.66 -4.41
N LYS A 7 -16.04 -15.49 -3.82
CA LYS A 7 -17.36 -15.76 -4.37
C LYS A 7 -18.22 -14.49 -4.44
N LYS A 8 -18.17 -13.63 -3.43
CA LYS A 8 -18.89 -12.34 -3.44
C LYS A 8 -18.41 -11.41 -4.55
N VAL A 9 -17.11 -11.40 -4.82
CA VAL A 9 -16.53 -10.62 -5.92
C VAL A 9 -17.04 -11.12 -7.27
N LEU A 10 -17.02 -12.44 -7.48
CA LEU A 10 -17.51 -13.05 -8.71
C LEU A 10 -19.03 -12.86 -8.89
N ASP A 11 -19.80 -13.00 -7.82
CA ASP A 11 -21.25 -12.75 -7.81
C ASP A 11 -21.55 -11.28 -8.15
N LYS A 12 -20.76 -10.33 -7.63
CA LYS A 12 -20.88 -8.91 -7.97
C LYS A 12 -20.66 -8.65 -9.46
N ILE A 13 -19.53 -9.13 -9.99
CA ILE A 13 -19.19 -9.01 -11.42
C ILE A 13 -20.33 -9.59 -12.28
N ARG A 14 -20.82 -10.77 -11.90
CA ARG A 14 -21.89 -11.47 -12.62
C ARG A 14 -23.21 -10.69 -12.59
N ASN A 15 -23.58 -10.13 -11.45
CA ASN A 15 -24.83 -9.40 -11.30
C ASN A 15 -24.79 -8.07 -12.03
N THR A 16 -23.73 -7.28 -11.86
CA THR A 16 -23.55 -6.02 -12.59
C THR A 16 -23.52 -6.23 -14.10
N ARG A 17 -22.87 -7.30 -14.58
CA ARG A 17 -22.91 -7.66 -16.00
C ARG A 17 -24.35 -7.89 -16.48
N LYS A 18 -25.14 -8.67 -15.73
CA LYS A 18 -26.54 -8.97 -16.07
C LYS A 18 -27.42 -7.73 -16.04
N GLU A 19 -27.26 -6.87 -15.03
CA GLU A 19 -27.97 -5.60 -14.90
C GLU A 19 -27.71 -4.69 -16.11
N LYS A 20 -26.48 -4.69 -16.61
CA LYS A 20 -26.08 -3.95 -17.83
C LYS A 20 -26.48 -4.65 -19.13
N GLY A 21 -27.13 -5.81 -19.09
CA GLY A 21 -27.54 -6.57 -20.28
C GLY A 21 -26.38 -7.17 -21.08
N ILE A 22 -25.17 -7.19 -20.51
CA ILE A 22 -23.95 -7.67 -21.19
C ILE A 22 -23.90 -9.20 -21.12
N SER A 23 -23.58 -9.85 -22.23
CA SER A 23 -23.43 -11.30 -22.32
C SER A 23 -22.03 -11.77 -21.84
N GLN A 24 -21.93 -13.04 -21.47
CA GLN A 24 -20.63 -13.67 -21.18
C GLN A 24 -19.71 -13.71 -22.40
N ALA A 25 -20.28 -13.75 -23.61
CA ALA A 25 -19.51 -13.72 -24.85
C ALA A 25 -18.84 -12.36 -25.08
N GLU A 26 -19.54 -11.27 -24.77
CA GLU A 26 -18.98 -9.91 -24.88
C GLU A 26 -17.80 -9.71 -23.93
N VAL A 27 -17.92 -10.14 -22.67
CA VAL A 27 -16.80 -10.05 -21.72
C VAL A 27 -15.66 -10.99 -22.12
N GLY A 28 -15.97 -12.20 -22.59
CA GLY A 28 -14.98 -13.12 -23.14
C GLY A 28 -14.18 -12.50 -24.28
N ASN A 29 -14.87 -11.91 -25.27
CA ASN A 29 -14.27 -11.21 -26.40
C ASN A 29 -13.38 -10.04 -25.95
N MET A 30 -13.86 -9.23 -24.99
CA MET A 30 -13.07 -8.13 -24.40
C MET A 30 -11.77 -8.61 -23.75
N LEU A 31 -11.81 -9.78 -23.10
CA LEU A 31 -10.65 -10.40 -22.47
C LEU A 31 -9.77 -11.21 -23.43
N GLY A 32 -10.22 -11.46 -24.66
CA GLY A 32 -9.54 -12.36 -25.60
C GLY A 32 -9.62 -13.84 -25.20
N ILE A 33 -10.69 -14.25 -24.51
CA ILE A 33 -10.95 -15.64 -24.09
C ILE A 33 -12.30 -16.14 -24.61
N SER A 34 -12.51 -17.46 -24.58
CA SER A 34 -13.81 -18.03 -24.97
C SER A 34 -14.92 -17.66 -23.99
N GLN A 35 -16.17 -17.60 -24.46
CA GLN A 35 -17.35 -17.41 -23.61
C GLN A 35 -17.40 -18.44 -22.48
N LYS A 36 -17.09 -19.71 -22.77
CA LYS A 36 -16.99 -20.77 -21.77
C LYS A 36 -15.89 -20.48 -20.74
N GLY A 37 -14.72 -20.02 -21.18
CA GLY A 37 -13.63 -19.64 -20.29
C GLY A 37 -14.03 -18.55 -19.29
N TYR A 38 -14.76 -17.53 -19.75
CA TYR A 38 -15.31 -16.50 -18.86
C TYR A 38 -16.43 -17.05 -17.95
N ALA A 39 -17.30 -17.93 -18.46
CA ALA A 39 -18.33 -18.57 -17.64
C ALA A 39 -17.72 -19.41 -16.50
N ASP A 40 -16.61 -20.10 -16.75
CA ASP A 40 -15.89 -20.85 -15.70
C ASP A 40 -15.26 -19.92 -14.65
N ILE A 41 -14.85 -18.71 -15.04
CA ILE A 41 -14.40 -17.66 -14.10
C ILE A 41 -15.56 -17.21 -13.21
N GLU A 42 -16.73 -16.83 -13.77
CA GLU A 42 -17.89 -16.39 -12.97
C GLU A 42 -18.38 -17.45 -11.98
N ASN A 43 -18.19 -18.73 -12.30
CA ASN A 43 -18.59 -19.85 -11.44
C ASN A 43 -17.46 -20.30 -10.49
N GLY A 44 -16.32 -19.60 -10.45
CA GLY A 44 -15.18 -19.92 -9.59
C GLY A 44 -14.41 -21.19 -9.95
N LYS A 45 -14.66 -21.75 -11.14
CA LYS A 45 -13.95 -22.95 -11.65
C LYS A 45 -12.56 -22.61 -12.17
N ASN A 46 -12.40 -21.41 -12.74
CA ASN A 46 -11.12 -20.88 -13.18
C ASN A 46 -10.72 -19.68 -12.32
N ALA A 47 -9.45 -19.60 -11.94
CA ALA A 47 -8.93 -18.46 -11.20
C ALA A 47 -8.99 -17.19 -12.06
N LEU A 48 -9.48 -16.09 -11.46
CA LEU A 48 -9.48 -14.77 -12.07
C LEU A 48 -8.11 -14.11 -11.88
N LYS A 49 -7.39 -13.88 -12.97
CA LYS A 49 -6.13 -13.12 -12.94
C LYS A 49 -6.37 -11.65 -12.61
N VAL A 50 -5.44 -11.02 -11.91
CA VAL A 50 -5.53 -9.62 -11.46
C VAL A 50 -5.70 -8.66 -12.65
N GLU A 51 -4.98 -8.86 -13.75
CA GLU A 51 -5.11 -8.02 -14.94
C GLU A 51 -6.48 -8.15 -15.59
N ALA A 52 -7.02 -9.38 -15.65
CA ALA A 52 -8.37 -9.63 -16.16
C ALA A 52 -9.43 -9.02 -15.24
N PHE A 53 -9.23 -9.08 -13.93
CA PHE A 53 -10.10 -8.44 -12.95
C PHE A 53 -10.23 -6.93 -13.20
N PHE A 54 -9.11 -6.19 -13.26
CA PHE A 54 -9.17 -4.74 -13.52
C PHE A 54 -9.81 -4.39 -14.88
N LYS A 55 -9.58 -5.20 -15.92
CA LYS A 55 -10.24 -5.02 -17.22
C LYS A 55 -11.76 -5.17 -17.10
N ILE A 56 -12.23 -6.20 -16.38
CA ILE A 56 -13.65 -6.41 -16.13
C ILE A 56 -14.23 -5.24 -15.35
N LEU A 57 -13.56 -4.77 -14.28
CA LEU A 57 -14.06 -3.65 -13.49
C LEU A 57 -14.24 -2.39 -14.32
N LYS A 58 -13.24 -2.07 -15.15
CA LYS A 58 -13.32 -0.92 -16.05
C LYS A 58 -14.43 -1.09 -17.08
N PHE A 59 -14.57 -2.28 -17.66
CA PHE A 59 -15.58 -2.56 -18.67
C PHE A 59 -17.01 -2.53 -18.13
N LEU A 60 -17.19 -2.98 -16.88
CA LEU A 60 -18.48 -2.99 -16.19
C LEU A 60 -18.70 -1.73 -15.34
N GLU A 61 -17.77 -0.78 -15.34
CA GLU A 61 -17.78 0.44 -14.50
C GLU A 61 -18.10 0.13 -13.03
N ILE A 62 -17.41 -0.86 -12.48
CA ILE A 62 -17.50 -1.27 -11.09
C ILE A 62 -16.42 -0.55 -10.32
N ASP A 63 -16.82 0.22 -9.32
CA ASP A 63 -15.88 0.84 -8.40
C ASP A 63 -15.42 -0.16 -7.34
N ILE A 64 -14.14 -0.07 -6.98
CA ILE A 64 -13.57 -0.97 -5.96
C ILE A 64 -14.04 -0.54 -4.56
N LEU A 65 -14.19 0.76 -4.35
CA LEU A 65 -14.43 1.36 -3.04
C LEU A 65 -15.83 1.96 -2.97
N GLN A 66 -16.59 1.61 -1.94
CA GLN A 66 -17.82 2.30 -1.60
C GLN A 66 -17.50 3.59 -0.84
N ASN A 67 -17.80 4.74 -1.44
CA ASN A 67 -17.71 6.02 -0.74
C ASN A 67 -18.92 6.16 0.20
N GLY A 68 -18.68 6.40 1.49
CA GLY A 68 -19.69 6.39 2.56
C GLY A 68 -20.77 7.48 2.51
N SER A 69 -21.05 8.05 1.34
CA SER A 69 -22.10 9.05 1.14
C SER A 69 -23.34 8.35 0.58
N THR A 70 -24.26 7.99 1.49
CA THR A 70 -25.71 7.83 1.30
C THR A 70 -26.25 7.40 -0.07
N SER A 71 -27.02 6.31 -0.02
CA SER A 71 -27.75 5.59 -1.07
C SER A 71 -26.97 4.44 -1.70
N ALA A 72 -27.69 3.36 -1.93
CA ALA A 72 -27.18 2.04 -2.23
C ALA A 72 -26.55 1.98 -3.63
N ASP A 73 -25.33 2.50 -3.76
CA ASP A 73 -24.51 2.26 -4.95
C ASP A 73 -24.09 0.79 -4.97
N GLU A 74 -24.98 -0.04 -5.52
CA GLU A 74 -24.80 -1.46 -5.79
C GLU A 74 -23.72 -1.72 -6.85
N THR A 75 -22.90 -0.75 -7.23
CA THR A 75 -21.75 -0.91 -8.13
C THR A 75 -20.42 -1.07 -7.39
N SER A 76 -20.34 -0.83 -6.08
CA SER A 76 -19.07 -0.97 -5.33
C SER A 76 -18.76 -2.41 -4.89
N LEU A 77 -17.49 -2.83 -4.94
CA LEU A 77 -17.04 -4.17 -4.55
C LEU A 77 -16.73 -4.35 -3.06
N ILE A 78 -16.20 -3.31 -2.41
CA ILE A 78 -15.75 -3.37 -1.03
C ILE A 78 -16.39 -2.23 -0.25
N THR A 79 -17.03 -2.58 0.86
CA THR A 79 -17.37 -1.60 1.90
C THR A 79 -16.14 -1.41 2.77
N LEU A 80 -15.52 -0.23 2.68
CA LEU A 80 -14.48 0.15 3.61
C LEU A 80 -15.12 0.33 4.99
N ASN A 81 -14.78 -0.53 5.95
CA ASN A 81 -15.12 -0.24 7.34
C ASN A 81 -14.23 0.93 7.79
N PRO A 82 -14.82 2.10 8.13
CA PRO A 82 -14.04 3.26 8.56
C PRO A 82 -13.14 2.94 9.75
N ASP A 83 -13.56 2.06 10.67
CA ASP A 83 -12.79 1.70 11.85
C ASP A 83 -11.49 0.97 11.51
N PHE A 84 -11.51 0.14 10.47
CA PHE A 84 -10.31 -0.56 9.99
C PHE A 84 -9.31 0.40 9.37
N LEU A 85 -9.78 1.34 8.54
CA LEU A 85 -8.92 2.37 7.95
C LEU A 85 -8.32 3.27 9.03
N VAL A 86 -9.14 3.67 10.00
CA VAL A 86 -8.67 4.47 11.14
C VAL A 86 -7.60 3.72 11.93
N GLN A 87 -7.77 2.41 12.16
CA GLN A 87 -6.76 1.61 12.87
C GLN A 87 -5.47 1.48 12.06
N TYR A 88 -5.56 1.13 10.78
CA TYR A 88 -4.40 1.03 9.89
C TYR A 88 -3.60 2.34 9.82
N ILE A 89 -4.31 3.47 9.71
CA ILE A 89 -3.68 4.80 9.72
C ILE A 89 -3.04 5.09 11.07
N LYS A 90 -3.67 4.73 12.19
CA LYS A 90 -3.09 4.91 13.53
C LYS A 90 -1.80 4.10 13.70
N ASP A 91 -1.78 2.87 13.19
CA ASP A 91 -0.62 1.99 13.29
C ASP A 91 0.57 2.57 12.48
N ASP A 92 0.32 2.97 11.23
CA ASP A 92 1.33 3.61 10.36
C ASP A 92 1.84 4.95 10.95
N LEU A 93 0.96 5.75 11.55
CA LEU A 93 1.34 7.00 12.23
C LEU A 93 2.18 6.74 13.49
N THR A 94 1.90 5.66 14.22
CA THR A 94 2.65 5.28 15.42
C THR A 94 4.07 4.84 15.04
N GLU A 95 4.20 4.01 14.00
CA GLU A 95 5.50 3.58 13.49
C GLU A 95 6.34 4.78 13.03
N LYS A 96 5.74 5.71 12.25
CA LYS A 96 6.41 6.94 11.81
C LYS A 96 6.88 7.82 12.97
N LYS A 97 6.09 7.90 14.04
CA LYS A 97 6.46 8.65 15.25
C LYS A 97 7.71 8.04 15.90
N ASN A 98 7.73 6.73 16.09
CA ASN A 98 8.86 6.03 16.71
C ASN A 98 10.15 6.22 15.90
N ILE A 99 10.07 6.07 14.57
CA ILE A 99 11.21 6.30 13.67
C ILE A 99 11.74 7.74 13.80
N LYS A 100 10.85 8.72 13.93
CA LYS A 100 11.24 10.13 14.09
C LYS A 100 12.01 10.35 15.40
N GLU A 101 11.56 9.74 16.50
CA GLU A 101 12.22 9.83 17.81
C GLU A 101 13.62 9.18 17.78
N GLU A 102 13.77 8.04 17.11
CA GLU A 102 15.07 7.40 16.91
C GLU A 102 16.04 8.29 16.11
N ILE A 103 15.56 8.90 15.01
CA ILE A 103 16.36 9.84 14.20
C ILE A 103 16.82 11.04 15.04
N GLU A 104 15.96 11.58 15.90
CA GLU A 104 16.30 12.71 16.79
C GLU A 104 17.44 12.33 17.75
N SER A 105 17.36 11.13 18.35
CA SER A 105 18.40 10.60 19.24
C SER A 105 19.74 10.40 18.51
N ILE A 106 19.70 9.81 17.31
CA ILE A 106 20.89 9.59 16.48
C ILE A 106 21.57 10.92 16.13
N LYS A 107 20.79 11.94 15.73
CA LYS A 107 21.33 13.27 15.42
C LYS A 107 22.03 13.90 16.62
N LYS A 108 21.44 13.78 17.81
CA LYS A 108 22.07 14.28 19.05
C LYS A 108 23.41 13.58 19.30
N GLY A 109 23.46 12.26 19.15
CA GLY A 109 24.70 11.50 19.27
C GLY A 109 25.77 11.93 18.25
N GLN A 110 25.37 12.25 17.01
CA GLN A 110 26.30 12.77 15.99
C GLN A 110 26.91 14.12 16.38
N GLU A 111 26.13 15.04 16.94
CA GLU A 111 26.65 16.34 17.40
C GLU A 111 27.62 16.18 18.59
N GLU A 112 27.32 15.26 19.52
CA GLU A 112 28.21 14.93 20.62
C GLU A 112 29.55 14.37 20.13
N ILE A 113 29.51 13.38 19.21
CA ILE A 113 30.71 12.80 18.58
C ILE A 113 31.51 13.89 17.86
N LYS A 114 30.85 14.75 17.09
CA LYS A 114 31.50 15.85 16.37
C LYS A 114 32.20 16.82 17.30
N SER A 115 31.56 17.19 18.42
CA SER A 115 32.17 18.05 19.44
C SER A 115 33.43 17.41 20.05
N LEU A 116 33.38 16.12 20.38
CA LEU A 116 34.52 15.39 20.90
C LEU A 116 35.67 15.30 19.89
N LEU A 117 35.35 15.07 18.62
CA LEU A 117 36.35 15.01 17.55
C LEU A 117 37.09 16.35 17.40
N THR A 118 36.37 17.47 17.43
CA THR A 118 36.98 18.81 17.41
C THR A 118 37.92 19.02 18.59
N LYS A 119 37.50 18.67 19.80
CA LYS A 119 38.34 18.81 21.00
C LYS A 119 39.62 17.97 20.91
N LEU A 120 39.53 16.74 20.39
CA LEU A 120 40.69 15.87 20.21
C LEU A 120 41.67 16.42 19.16
N LEU A 121 41.16 17.00 18.07
CA LEU A 121 41.99 17.67 17.06
C LEU A 121 42.70 18.90 17.64
N ASP A 122 42.01 19.72 18.42
CA ASP A 122 42.60 20.90 19.06
C ASP A 122 43.70 20.50 20.07
N GLN A 123 43.47 19.45 20.85
CA GLN A 123 44.45 18.90 21.79
C GLN A 123 45.70 18.38 21.07
N LYS A 124 45.52 17.64 19.98
CA LYS A 124 46.63 17.10 19.19
C LYS A 124 47.47 18.23 18.58
N ASN A 125 46.83 19.23 17.97
CA ASN A 125 47.55 20.38 17.41
C ASN A 125 48.35 21.15 18.47
N SER A 126 47.82 21.26 19.69
CA SER A 126 48.52 21.89 20.82
C SER A 126 49.72 21.07 21.32
N GLN A 127 49.62 19.74 21.31
CA GLN A 127 50.73 18.84 21.67
C GLN A 127 51.83 18.84 20.62
N ASP A 128 51.47 18.88 19.33
CA ASP A 128 52.44 18.92 18.22
C ASP A 128 53.25 20.24 18.22
N GLN A 129 52.68 21.36 18.70
CA GLN A 129 53.39 22.63 18.89
C GLN A 129 54.33 22.61 20.11
N GLN A 130 53.91 22.04 21.24
CA GLN A 130 54.77 21.95 22.44
C GLN A 130 55.99 21.05 22.24
N ASN A 131 55.86 19.98 21.46
CA ASN A 131 56.99 19.07 21.18
C ASN A 131 58.01 19.67 20.20
N GLN A 132 57.66 20.70 19.40
CA GLN A 132 58.59 21.38 18.51
C GLN A 132 59.44 22.44 19.22
N ASP A 133 58.91 23.08 20.27
CA ASP A 133 59.62 24.09 21.05
C ASP A 133 60.62 23.49 22.07
N GLU A 134 60.58 22.19 22.34
CA GLU A 134 61.50 21.48 23.25
C GLU A 134 62.70 20.81 22.55
N GLU A 135 62.72 20.76 21.20
CA GLU A 135 63.82 20.16 20.40
C GLU A 135 64.84 21.19 19.86
N ASP A 136 64.60 22.50 20.02
CA ASP A 136 65.51 23.62 19.67
C ASP A 136 66.26 24.20 20.90
#